data_AF-A0A7T6XFV7-F1
#
_entry.id   AF-A0A7T6XFV7-F1
#
_cell.length_a   1.000
_cell.length_b   1.000
_cell.length_c   1.000
_cell.angle_alpha   90.00
_cell.angle_beta   90.00
_cell.angle_gamma   90.00
#
_symmetry.space_group_name_H-M   'P 1'
#
loop_
_entity.id
_entity.type
_entity.pdbx_description
1 polymer ?
#
loop_
_entity_poly.entity_id
_entity_poly.type
_entity_poly.pdbx_seq_one_letter_code
_entity_poly.pdbx_strand_id
1 'polypeptide(L)'
;MKKVSEAYLTAIENIQHFPLAKASFFSSVFGRFAEPSELGPEYWIANLTSPVLFSNALGKIMSEDETRPNLMVEIGSHSTLKGPIMDNLRSLGPTVSKNAYTPTILREVDAAKSVLDTAAAVYMRGATLNMTEVN
;
A
#
# COMPACT_ATOMS: atom_id res chain seq x y z
N MET A 1 15.74 -11.55 -12.48
CA MET A 1 15.64 -11.76 -11.02
C MET A 1 16.08 -13.14 -10.56
N LYS A 2 15.66 -14.26 -11.18
CA LYS A 2 16.09 -15.62 -10.76
C LYS A 2 17.60 -15.83 -10.67
N LYS A 3 18.41 -15.19 -11.53
CA LYS A 3 19.87 -15.29 -11.50
C LYS A 3 20.54 -14.69 -10.25
N VAL A 4 19.83 -13.84 -9.51
CA VAL A 4 20.36 -13.15 -8.31
C VAL A 4 19.64 -13.57 -7.02
N SER A 5 18.68 -14.50 -7.09
CA SER A 5 17.84 -14.84 -5.93
C SER A 5 18.61 -15.52 -4.81
N GLU A 6 19.61 -16.35 -5.13
CA GLU A 6 20.44 -17.02 -4.11
C GLU A 6 21.33 -16.02 -3.36
N ALA A 7 22.00 -15.13 -4.10
CA ALA A 7 22.80 -14.07 -3.51
C ALA A 7 21.94 -13.12 -2.66
N TYR A 8 20.73 -12.81 -3.14
CA TYR A 8 19.79 -12.00 -2.37
C TYR A 8 19.30 -12.72 -1.11
N LEU A 9 18.95 -14.00 -1.19
CA LEU A 9 18.53 -14.81 -0.03
C LEU A 9 19.61 -14.84 1.05
N THR A 10 20.86 -15.09 0.64
CA THR A 10 22.01 -15.08 1.55
C THR A 10 22.15 -13.71 2.24
N ALA A 11 21.96 -12.61 1.50
CA ALA A 11 22.07 -11.27 2.05
C ALA A 11 20.95 -10.92 3.06
N ILE A 12 19.80 -11.59 2.98
CA ILE A 12 18.63 -11.31 3.83
C ILE A 12 18.26 -12.44 4.79
N GLU A 13 19.07 -13.50 4.88
CA GLU A 13 18.75 -14.72 5.63
C GLU A 13 18.41 -14.47 7.11
N ASN A 14 18.98 -13.39 7.67
CA ASN A 14 18.83 -13.02 9.08
C ASN A 14 17.66 -12.05 9.32
N ILE A 15 16.88 -11.69 8.28
CA ILE A 15 15.67 -10.87 8.47
C ILE A 15 14.67 -11.67 9.28
N GLN A 16 14.27 -11.10 10.42
CA GLN A 16 13.18 -11.63 11.23
C GLN A 16 11.94 -10.77 11.05
N HIS A 17 10.80 -11.44 10.93
CA HIS A 17 9.53 -10.76 11.00
C HIS A 17 9.26 -10.26 12.42
N PHE A 18 8.53 -9.16 12.55
CA PHE A 18 8.00 -8.77 13.85
C PHE A 18 6.87 -9.74 14.26
N PRO A 19 6.75 -10.08 15.56
CA PRO A 19 5.76 -11.05 16.02
C PRO A 19 4.31 -10.53 15.92
N LEU A 20 4.13 -9.21 15.89
CA LEU A 20 2.83 -8.55 15.88
C LEU A 20 2.84 -7.44 14.84
N ALA A 21 1.83 -7.43 13.96
CA ALA A 21 1.57 -6.29 13.08
C ALA A 21 0.48 -5.39 13.67
N LYS A 22 0.66 -4.08 13.51
CA LYS A 22 -0.34 -3.07 13.85
C LYS A 22 -1.30 -2.76 12.69
N ALA A 23 -1.02 -3.29 11.51
CA ALA A 23 -1.78 -3.06 10.30
C ALA A 23 -1.87 -4.36 9.49
N SER A 24 -2.99 -4.58 8.82
CA SER A 24 -3.18 -5.71 7.93
C SER A 24 -2.27 -5.57 6.70
N PHE A 25 -1.60 -6.65 6.32
CA PHE A 25 -0.74 -6.67 5.14
C PHE A 25 -1.40 -7.49 4.03
N PHE A 26 -1.87 -6.84 2.97
CA PHE A 26 -2.35 -7.55 1.79
C PHE A 26 -1.19 -7.82 0.84
N SER A 27 -0.77 -9.08 0.74
CA SER A 27 0.34 -9.47 -0.11
C SER A 27 -0.04 -9.49 -1.58
N SER A 28 0.64 -8.69 -2.40
CA SER A 28 0.57 -8.75 -3.86
C SER A 28 1.22 -9.98 -4.49
N VAL A 29 1.95 -10.78 -3.70
CA VAL A 29 2.51 -12.08 -4.12
C VAL A 29 1.44 -13.18 -3.97
N PHE A 30 0.94 -13.37 -2.75
CA PHE A 30 -0.10 -14.36 -2.44
C PHE A 30 -1.51 -14.01 -2.93
N GLY A 31 -1.81 -12.72 -3.14
CA GLY A 31 -3.17 -12.28 -3.48
C GLY A 31 -4.18 -12.42 -2.34
N ARG A 32 -3.71 -12.32 -1.09
CA ARG A 32 -4.51 -12.35 0.15
C ARG A 32 -3.81 -11.58 1.27
N PHE A 33 -4.50 -11.37 2.39
CA PHE A 33 -3.86 -10.97 3.64
C PHE A 33 -2.83 -12.02 4.08
N ALA A 34 -1.66 -11.54 4.49
CA ALA A 34 -0.56 -12.35 4.99
C ALA A 34 -0.33 -12.06 6.48
N GLU A 35 -0.02 -13.11 7.22
CA GLU A 35 0.38 -13.00 8.62
C GLU A 35 1.82 -12.50 8.73
N PRO A 36 2.20 -11.79 9.81
CA PRO A 36 3.56 -11.29 9.98
C PRO A 36 4.62 -12.39 9.89
N SER A 37 4.33 -13.59 10.42
CA SER A 37 5.21 -14.75 10.37
C SER A 37 5.50 -15.25 8.95
N GLU A 38 4.68 -14.88 7.97
CA GLU A 38 4.90 -15.24 6.56
C GLU A 38 5.88 -14.29 5.87
N LEU A 39 6.21 -13.12 6.44
CA LEU A 39 7.02 -12.07 5.80
C LEU A 39 8.53 -12.23 6.03
N GLY A 40 9.02 -13.47 5.96
CA GLY A 40 10.44 -13.84 6.10
C GLY A 40 11.26 -13.74 4.81
N PRO A 41 12.54 -14.16 4.83
CA PRO A 41 13.43 -14.15 3.67
C PRO A 41 12.83 -14.78 2.41
N GLU A 42 12.18 -15.94 2.55
CA GLU A 42 11.58 -16.70 1.45
C GLU A 42 10.45 -15.91 0.78
N TYR A 43 9.67 -15.16 1.57
CA TYR A 43 8.64 -14.27 1.03
C TYR A 43 9.24 -13.18 0.15
N TRP A 44 10.33 -12.56 0.61
CA TRP A 44 11.00 -11.52 -0.16
C TRP A 44 11.67 -12.08 -1.43
N ILE A 45 12.13 -13.33 -1.43
CA ILE A 45 12.53 -14.03 -2.65
C ILE A 45 11.35 -14.24 -3.59
N ALA A 46 10.20 -14.68 -3.07
CA ALA A 46 9.00 -14.85 -3.86
C ALA A 46 8.55 -13.51 -4.46
N ASN A 47 8.54 -12.42 -3.68
CA ASN A 47 8.25 -11.08 -4.13
C ASN A 47 9.18 -10.61 -5.26
N LEU A 48 10.47 -10.94 -5.19
CA LEU A 48 11.46 -10.59 -6.20
C LEU A 48 11.29 -11.37 -7.52
N THR A 49 10.78 -12.61 -7.45
CA THR A 49 10.81 -13.57 -8.56
C THR A 49 9.45 -13.89 -9.16
N SER A 50 8.37 -13.47 -8.50
CA SER A 50 6.99 -13.72 -8.89
C SER A 50 6.34 -12.43 -9.43
N PRO A 51 5.27 -12.55 -10.24
CA PRO A 51 4.53 -11.37 -10.70
C PRO A 51 3.84 -10.66 -9.52
N VAL A 52 3.73 -9.33 -9.63
CA VAL A 52 3.00 -8.49 -8.68
C VAL A 52 1.51 -8.47 -9.06
N LEU A 53 0.66 -9.07 -8.23
CA LEU A 53 -0.78 -9.19 -8.46
C LEU A 53 -1.56 -7.94 -8.01
N PHE A 54 -1.10 -6.74 -8.41
CA PHE A 54 -1.62 -5.47 -7.91
C PHE A 54 -3.13 -5.28 -8.13
N SER A 55 -3.61 -5.45 -9.37
CA SER A 55 -5.03 -5.32 -9.71
C SER A 55 -5.92 -6.30 -8.94
N ASN A 56 -5.47 -7.55 -8.80
CA ASN A 56 -6.21 -8.57 -8.05
C ASN A 56 -6.26 -8.23 -6.56
N ALA A 57 -5.15 -7.76 -6.00
CA ALA A 57 -5.06 -7.35 -4.61
C ALA A 57 -6.01 -6.18 -4.31
N LEU A 58 -5.94 -5.13 -5.13
CA LEU A 58 -6.82 -3.98 -4.98
C LEU A 58 -8.29 -4.36 -5.17
N GLY A 59 -8.60 -5.18 -6.17
CA GLY A 59 -9.96 -5.69 -6.40
C GLY A 59 -10.53 -6.40 -5.18
N LYS A 60 -9.75 -7.27 -4.54
CA LYS A 60 -10.17 -7.99 -3.32
C LYS A 60 -10.42 -7.04 -2.15
N ILE A 61 -9.46 -6.17 -1.82
CA ILE A 61 -9.60 -5.16 -0.74
C ILE A 61 -10.84 -4.30 -0.95
N MET A 62 -11.10 -3.90 -2.19
CA MET A 62 -12.23 -3.04 -2.53
C MET A 62 -13.54 -3.81 -2.68
N SER A 63 -13.56 -5.14 -2.71
CA SER A 63 -14.80 -5.92 -2.85
C SER A 63 -15.50 -6.20 -1.51
N GLU A 64 -14.77 -6.18 -0.40
CA GLU A 64 -15.30 -6.47 0.93
C GLU A 64 -15.97 -5.24 1.55
N ASP A 65 -17.31 -5.17 1.55
CA ASP A 65 -18.04 -3.95 1.96
C ASP A 65 -17.73 -3.47 3.40
N GLU A 66 -17.55 -4.39 4.35
CA GLU A 66 -17.32 -4.05 5.77
C GLU A 66 -15.91 -3.51 6.05
N THR A 67 -14.91 -4.01 5.33
CA THR A 67 -13.50 -3.69 5.53
C THR A 67 -12.95 -2.76 4.45
N ARG A 68 -13.77 -2.40 3.46
CA ARG A 68 -13.40 -1.51 2.35
C ARG A 68 -12.88 -0.17 2.90
N PRO A 69 -11.64 0.21 2.58
CA PRO A 69 -11.15 1.53 2.94
C PRO A 69 -11.95 2.61 2.21
N ASN A 70 -12.24 3.73 2.87
CA ASN A 70 -12.92 4.88 2.26
C ASN A 70 -11.94 5.90 1.63
N LEU A 71 -10.64 5.70 1.83
CA LEU A 71 -9.55 6.50 1.33
C LEU A 71 -8.32 5.62 1.10
N MET A 72 -7.68 5.81 -0.06
CA MET A 72 -6.37 5.25 -0.39
C MET A 72 -5.30 6.33 -0.29
N VAL A 73 -4.22 6.05 0.44
CA VAL A 73 -3.06 6.93 0.56
C VAL A 73 -1.87 6.29 -0.14
N GLU A 74 -1.32 6.96 -1.16
CA GLU A 74 -0.08 6.52 -1.82
C GLU A 74 1.14 7.18 -1.16
N ILE A 75 1.92 6.36 -0.46
CA ILE A 75 3.16 6.78 0.19
C ILE A 75 4.32 6.66 -0.81
N GLY A 76 4.86 7.79 -1.26
CA GLY A 76 5.93 7.81 -2.26
C GLY A 76 6.29 9.23 -2.70
N SER A 77 7.41 9.38 -3.42
CA SER A 77 7.93 10.68 -3.87
C SER A 77 7.12 11.32 -5.02
N HIS A 78 6.16 10.60 -5.58
CA HIS A 78 5.21 11.07 -6.59
C HIS A 78 4.02 10.09 -6.68
N SER A 79 2.94 10.51 -7.33
CA SER A 79 1.74 9.70 -7.57
C SER A 79 1.90 8.76 -8.78
N THR A 80 2.81 7.79 -8.70
CA THR A 80 3.10 6.86 -9.80
C THR A 80 2.02 5.80 -9.97
N LEU A 81 1.33 5.41 -8.90
CA LEU A 81 0.27 4.38 -8.95
C LEU A 81 -1.14 4.95 -9.18
N LYS A 82 -1.30 6.28 -9.24
CA LYS A 82 -2.59 6.95 -9.43
C LYS A 82 -3.38 6.37 -10.61
N GLY A 83 -2.77 6.29 -11.79
CA GLY A 83 -3.43 5.76 -12.99
C GLY A 83 -3.94 4.33 -12.77
N PRO A 84 -3.05 3.37 -12.48
CA PRO A 84 -3.43 1.98 -12.18
C PRO A 84 -4.48 1.83 -11.08
N ILE A 85 -4.40 2.61 -10.00
CA ILE A 85 -5.39 2.60 -8.92
C ILE A 85 -6.76 3.02 -9.46
N MET A 86 -6.83 4.19 -10.08
CA MET A 86 -8.10 4.73 -10.58
C MET A 86 -8.71 3.85 -11.66
N ASP A 87 -7.91 3.20 -12.50
CA ASP A 87 -8.38 2.30 -13.55
C ASP A 87 -9.03 1.05 -12.95
N ASN A 88 -8.38 0.43 -11.95
CA ASN A 88 -8.95 -0.70 -11.22
C ASN A 88 -10.24 -0.30 -10.50
N LEU A 89 -10.27 0.83 -9.78
CA LEU A 89 -11.48 1.29 -9.09
C LEU A 89 -12.66 1.48 -10.04
N ARG A 90 -12.43 2.02 -11.25
CA ARG A 90 -13.48 2.17 -12.27
C ARG A 90 -14.03 0.84 -12.76
N SER A 91 -13.20 -0.21 -12.85
CA SER A 91 -13.65 -1.54 -13.27
C SER A 91 -14.52 -2.27 -12.23
N LEU A 92 -14.48 -1.85 -10.97
CA LEU A 92 -15.17 -2.53 -9.85
C LEU A 92 -16.60 -2.00 -9.59
N GLY A 93 -17.09 -1.09 -10.44
CA GLY A 93 -18.46 -0.58 -10.39
C GLY A 93 -18.60 0.81 -9.74
N PRO A 94 -19.81 1.39 -9.78
CA PRO A 94 -20.05 2.81 -9.47
C PRO A 94 -19.84 3.20 -8.01
N THR A 95 -20.00 2.26 -7.08
CA THR A 95 -19.76 2.49 -5.64
C THR A 95 -18.27 2.59 -5.35
N VAL A 96 -17.47 1.66 -5.90
CA VAL A 96 -16.02 1.57 -5.68
C VAL A 96 -15.26 2.62 -6.48
N SER A 97 -15.73 2.98 -7.67
CA SER A 97 -15.07 3.96 -8.54
C SER A 97 -14.96 5.37 -7.96
N LYS A 98 -15.79 5.68 -6.95
CA LYS A 98 -15.80 6.96 -6.23
C LYS A 98 -14.94 6.96 -4.97
N ASN A 99 -14.18 5.90 -4.71
CA ASN A 99 -13.31 5.85 -3.56
C ASN A 99 -12.26 6.97 -3.62
N ALA A 100 -11.94 7.55 -2.45
CA ALA A 100 -11.00 8.65 -2.40
C ALA A 100 -9.55 8.14 -2.56
N TYR A 101 -8.72 8.95 -3.19
CA TYR A 101 -7.29 8.70 -3.35
C TYR A 101 -6.51 9.98 -3.07
N THR A 102 -5.40 9.87 -2.36
CA THR A 102 -4.47 10.99 -2.14
C THR A 102 -3.02 10.51 -2.18
N PRO A 103 -2.11 11.21 -2.89
CA PRO A 103 -0.67 10.98 -2.78
C PRO A 103 -0.11 11.68 -1.53
N THR A 104 1.11 11.30 -1.12
CA THR A 104 1.83 11.94 -0.01
C THR A 104 2.77 13.06 -0.45
N ILE A 105 3.52 12.84 -1.52
CA ILE A 105 4.44 13.83 -2.10
C ILE A 105 4.17 13.94 -3.60
N LEU A 106 4.26 15.17 -4.12
CA LEU A 106 4.20 15.45 -5.55
C LEU A 106 5.47 16.19 -5.99
N ARG A 107 5.98 15.85 -7.18
CA ARG A 107 7.09 16.57 -7.79
C ARG A 107 6.66 18.00 -8.07
N GLU A 108 7.62 18.92 -7.96
CA GLU A 108 7.41 20.36 -8.22
C GLU A 108 6.38 21.01 -7.29
N VAL A 109 6.01 20.33 -6.20
CA VAL A 109 5.18 20.85 -5.12
C VAL A 109 6.01 20.86 -3.84
N ASP A 110 5.81 21.86 -3.01
CA ASP A 110 6.42 21.90 -1.68
C ASP A 110 6.04 20.63 -0.89
N ALA A 111 7.05 19.97 -0.30
CA ALA A 111 6.88 18.69 0.36
C ALA A 111 6.04 18.82 1.64
N ALA A 112 6.25 19.87 2.43
CA ALA A 112 5.48 20.11 3.64
C ALA A 112 4.00 20.37 3.29
N LYS A 113 3.74 21.20 2.27
CA LYS A 113 2.40 21.42 1.74
C LYS A 113 1.76 20.12 1.25
N SER A 114 2.47 19.29 0.51
CA SER A 114 1.94 18.01 0.00
C SER A 114 1.49 17.10 1.14
N VAL A 115 2.31 16.98 2.20
CA VAL A 115 1.98 16.18 3.38
C VAL A 115 0.81 16.80 4.15
N LEU A 116 0.73 18.12 4.26
CA LEU A 116 -0.41 18.81 4.88
C LEU A 116 -1.71 18.59 4.08
N ASP A 117 -1.64 18.58 2.75
CA ASP A 117 -2.79 18.25 1.88
C ASP A 117 -3.24 16.78 2.10
N THR A 118 -2.30 15.84 2.26
CA THR A 118 -2.61 14.46 2.66
C THR A 118 -3.24 14.40 4.06
N ALA A 119 -2.70 15.14 5.03
CA ALA A 119 -3.21 15.21 6.39
C ALA A 119 -4.65 15.73 6.39
N ALA A 120 -4.93 16.80 5.65
CA ALA A 120 -6.28 17.32 5.47
C ALA A 120 -7.21 16.27 4.83
N ALA A 121 -6.73 15.54 3.81
CA ALA A 121 -7.51 14.49 3.16
C ALA A 121 -7.89 13.35 4.12
N VAL A 122 -6.96 12.87 4.95
CA VAL A 122 -7.27 11.82 5.94
C VAL A 122 -8.20 12.34 7.04
N TYR A 123 -8.03 13.59 7.50
CA TYR A 123 -8.88 14.21 8.50
C TYR A 123 -10.33 14.36 8.02
N MET A 124 -10.53 14.83 6.78
CA MET A 124 -11.85 14.93 6.15
C MET A 124 -12.54 13.57 5.95
N ARG A 125 -11.81 12.46 6.10
CA ARG A 125 -12.33 11.08 6.01
C ARG A 125 -12.50 10.41 7.38
N GLY A 126 -12.37 11.17 8.47
CA GLY A 126 -12.65 10.73 9.84
C GLY A 126 -11.43 10.27 10.62
N ALA A 127 -10.21 10.39 10.06
CA ALA A 127 -9.00 10.15 10.83
C ALA A 127 -8.78 11.27 11.86
N THR A 128 -8.26 10.91 13.03
CA THR A 128 -7.86 11.88 14.04
C THR A 128 -6.43 12.34 13.77
N LEU A 129 -6.22 13.66 13.79
CA LEU A 129 -4.89 14.26 13.72
C LEU A 129 -4.53 14.85 15.07
N ASN A 130 -3.29 14.61 15.51
CA ASN A 130 -2.73 15.36 16.62
C ASN A 130 -2.29 16.74 16.13
N MET A 131 -3.13 17.74 16.33
CA MET A 131 -2.88 19.11 15.87
C MET A 131 -1.68 19.79 16.57
N THR A 132 -1.21 19.25 17.69
CA THR A 132 -0.01 19.73 18.38
C THR A 132 1.27 19.32 17.64
N GLU A 133 1.27 18.21 16.92
CA GLU A 133 2.42 17.76 16.11
C GLU A 133 2.47 18.41 14.72
N VAL A 134 1.43 19.19 14.38
CA VAL A 134 1.30 19.89 13.09
C VAL A 134 1.76 21.35 13.18
N ASN A 135 1.66 21.97 14.37
CA ASN A 135 2.03 23.36 14.65
C ASN A 135 3.36 23.45 15.38
#